data_AF-A0A375BCT6-F1
#
_entry.id   AF-A0A375BCT6-F1
#
_cell.length_a   1.000
_cell.length_b   1.000
_cell.length_c   1.000
_cell.angle_alpha   90.00
_cell.angle_beta   90.00
_cell.angle_gamma   90.00
#
_symmetry.space_group_name_H-M   'P 1'
#
loop_
_entity.id
_entity.type
_entity.pdbx_description
1 polymer ?
#
loop_
_entity_poly.entity_id
_entity_poly.type
_entity_poly.pdbx_seq_one_letter_code
_entity_poly.pdbx_strand_id
1 'polypeptide(L)'
;MTPATEMPRFLRSAPARLRAALLLAAAGLALSGCALTRGEPIITYDLGPAVAAPAASATGNPAPAPLPKLRVAQTDGPNWLEGNALFYRLQYAQAQRLQAYATQRWVMSPTRLFDERLREAVAARGTLGWSGDGSIPALKVELLEFDQVFDSATASQGVVRLRATVYRHGMLGQQTFEARRPAPSADGAGGVKALAEASDAVIAALLDWIGTLQLK
;
A
#
# COMPACT_ATOMS: atom_id res chain seq x y z
N MET A 1 31.95 -77.94 46.19
CA MET A 1 30.72 -78.36 45.52
C MET A 1 29.83 -77.13 45.35
N THR A 2 29.97 -76.42 44.22
CA THR A 2 29.07 -75.35 43.74
C THR A 2 29.45 -75.06 42.29
N PRO A 3 28.52 -75.15 41.32
CA PRO A 3 28.81 -74.90 39.90
C PRO A 3 28.66 -73.41 39.57
N ALA A 4 29.56 -72.89 38.72
CA ALA A 4 29.39 -71.58 38.12
C ALA A 4 28.47 -71.69 36.89
N THR A 5 27.35 -70.98 36.92
CA THR A 5 26.39 -70.84 35.82
C THR A 5 26.91 -69.79 34.83
N GLU A 6 27.24 -70.21 33.61
CA GLU A 6 27.43 -69.30 32.47
C GLU A 6 26.07 -68.88 31.88
N MET A 7 25.93 -67.58 31.59
CA MET A 7 24.82 -66.99 30.84
C MET A 7 25.33 -66.57 29.44
N PRO A 8 24.73 -67.03 28.34
CA PRO A 8 25.10 -66.53 27.01
C PRO A 8 24.41 -65.17 26.75
N ARG A 9 25.21 -64.11 26.56
CA ARG A 9 24.77 -62.83 26.00
C ARG A 9 24.59 -62.97 24.49
N PHE A 10 23.36 -63.20 24.04
CA PHE A 10 23.00 -63.05 22.63
C PHE A 10 22.79 -61.58 22.28
N LEU A 11 23.88 -60.89 21.91
CA LEU A 11 23.78 -59.65 21.14
C LEU A 11 23.52 -60.02 19.67
N ARG A 12 22.25 -60.17 19.30
CA ARG A 12 21.84 -60.31 17.89
C ARG A 12 22.15 -58.98 17.17
N SER A 13 23.21 -58.98 16.37
CA SER A 13 23.48 -57.92 15.41
C SER A 13 22.30 -57.82 14.42
N ALA A 14 21.55 -56.72 14.48
CA ALA A 14 20.53 -56.44 13.46
C ALA A 14 21.21 -56.38 12.07
N PRO A 15 20.63 -56.99 11.02
CA PRO A 15 21.24 -57.03 9.71
C PRO A 15 21.40 -55.60 9.17
N ALA A 16 22.58 -55.28 8.61
CA ALA A 16 22.94 -53.93 8.15
C ALA A 16 21.91 -53.28 7.22
N ARG A 17 21.13 -54.08 6.48
CA ARG A 17 20.04 -53.64 5.61
C ARG A 17 18.87 -53.00 6.38
N LEU A 18 18.57 -53.47 7.60
CA LEU A 18 17.51 -52.92 8.45
C LEU A 18 17.89 -51.55 9.01
N ARG A 19 19.18 -51.36 9.35
CA ARG A 19 19.73 -50.08 9.80
C ARG A 19 19.74 -49.04 8.68
N ALA A 20 20.14 -49.45 7.46
CA ALA A 20 20.12 -48.57 6.30
C ALA A 20 18.69 -48.12 5.93
N ALA A 21 17.71 -49.03 5.98
CA ALA A 21 16.31 -48.71 5.73
C ALA A 21 15.74 -47.73 6.78
N LEU A 22 16.08 -47.90 8.06
CA LEU A 22 15.67 -46.96 9.12
C LEU A 22 16.27 -45.56 8.95
N LEU A 23 17.53 -45.46 8.53
CA LEU A 23 18.20 -44.17 8.28
C LEU A 23 17.59 -43.43 7.08
N LEU A 24 17.26 -44.16 6.00
CA LEU A 24 16.57 -43.60 4.83
C LEU A 24 15.15 -43.13 5.17
N ALA A 25 14.41 -43.89 6.00
CA ALA A 25 13.09 -43.48 6.48
C ALA A 25 13.19 -42.23 7.39
N ALA A 26 14.15 -42.19 8.32
CA ALA A 26 14.36 -41.03 9.19
C ALA A 26 14.76 -39.77 8.40
N ALA A 27 15.61 -39.91 7.36
CA ALA A 27 15.93 -38.82 6.45
C ALA A 27 14.68 -38.35 5.68
N GLY A 28 13.84 -39.27 5.19
CA GLY A 28 12.58 -38.93 4.53
C GLY A 28 11.62 -38.13 5.43
N LEU A 29 11.50 -38.49 6.71
CA LEU A 29 10.72 -37.72 7.68
C LEU A 29 11.36 -36.37 8.06
N ALA A 30 12.68 -36.27 8.05
CA ALA A 30 13.36 -34.99 8.31
C ALA A 30 13.21 -34.00 7.16
N LEU A 31 13.15 -34.48 5.90
CA LEU A 31 12.93 -33.63 4.72
C LEU A 31 11.46 -33.17 4.55
N SER A 32 10.47 -33.92 5.06
CA SER A 32 9.06 -33.50 4.99
C SER A 32 8.70 -32.35 5.96
N GLY A 33 9.54 -32.09 6.96
CA GLY A 33 9.36 -30.98 7.90
C GLY A 33 9.56 -29.59 7.29
N CYS A 34 10.34 -29.47 6.20
CA CYS A 34 10.61 -28.18 5.54
C CYS A 34 9.53 -27.74 4.55
N ALA A 35 8.59 -28.62 4.19
CA ALA A 35 7.55 -28.31 3.19
C ALA A 35 6.27 -27.70 3.78
N LEU A 36 6.14 -27.64 5.12
CA LEU A 36 4.92 -27.24 5.83
C LEU A 36 5.04 -25.88 6.54
N THR A 37 5.84 -24.95 6.02
CA THR A 37 5.79 -23.56 6.50
C THR A 37 4.49 -22.93 6.02
N ARG A 38 3.45 -22.92 6.87
CA ARG A 38 2.23 -22.15 6.64
C ARG A 38 2.65 -20.68 6.51
N GLY A 39 2.53 -20.13 5.30
CA GLY A 39 2.83 -18.72 5.04
C GLY A 39 2.01 -17.83 5.97
N GLU A 40 2.64 -16.76 6.46
CA GLU A 40 1.96 -15.77 7.28
C GLU A 40 0.76 -15.18 6.51
N PRO A 41 -0.41 -14.99 7.15
CA PRO A 41 -1.58 -14.50 6.45
C PRO A 41 -1.34 -13.13 5.82
N ILE A 42 -1.85 -12.95 4.61
CA ILE A 42 -1.87 -11.64 3.96
C ILE A 42 -2.95 -10.78 4.59
N ILE A 43 -2.58 -9.57 5.02
CA ILE A 43 -3.49 -8.54 5.50
C ILE A 43 -3.70 -7.53 4.37
N THR A 44 -4.96 -7.15 4.14
CA THR A 44 -5.32 -6.17 3.11
C THR A 44 -5.84 -4.89 3.75
N TYR A 45 -5.51 -3.76 3.14
CA TYR A 45 -5.87 -2.42 3.58
C TYR A 45 -6.54 -1.62 2.46
N ASP A 46 -7.38 -0.68 2.82
CA ASP A 46 -7.85 0.42 1.98
C ASP A 46 -7.40 1.77 2.60
N LEU A 47 -7.86 2.90 2.04
CA LEU A 47 -7.56 4.22 2.58
C LEU A 47 -8.42 4.59 3.81
N GLY A 48 -9.27 3.68 4.28
CA GLY A 48 -10.24 3.91 5.33
C GLY A 48 -11.44 4.77 4.89
N PRO A 49 -12.27 5.22 5.84
CA PRO A 49 -13.33 6.18 5.55
C PRO A 49 -12.74 7.55 5.18
N ALA A 50 -13.34 8.23 4.20
CA ALA A 50 -12.99 9.61 3.90
C ALA A 50 -13.22 10.49 5.14
N VAL A 51 -12.22 11.30 5.51
CA VAL A 51 -12.39 12.28 6.57
C VAL A 51 -13.33 13.36 6.04
N ALA A 52 -14.55 13.42 6.58
CA ALA A 52 -15.49 14.46 6.23
C ALA A 52 -14.82 15.82 6.42
N ALA A 53 -14.88 16.69 5.39
CA ALA A 53 -14.39 18.05 5.51
C ALA A 53 -14.98 18.66 6.79
N PRO A 54 -14.16 19.27 7.67
CA PRO A 54 -14.65 19.78 8.94
C PRO A 54 -15.83 20.72 8.64
N ALA A 55 -17.02 20.35 9.12
CA ALA A 55 -18.18 21.23 9.11
C ALA A 55 -17.70 22.55 9.73
N ALA A 56 -17.82 23.66 8.99
CA ALA A 56 -17.25 24.96 9.33
C ALA A 56 -17.24 25.20 10.84
N SER A 57 -16.10 24.95 11.49
CA SER A 57 -15.97 25.00 12.94
C SER A 57 -15.05 26.14 13.31
N ALA A 58 -15.63 27.20 13.87
CA ALA A 58 -15.09 28.18 14.84
C ALA A 58 -13.72 28.86 14.63
N THR A 59 -12.93 28.55 13.60
CA THR A 59 -11.56 29.11 13.42
C THR A 59 -11.48 30.26 12.41
N GLY A 60 -12.61 30.80 11.94
CA GLY A 60 -12.63 31.98 11.07
C GLY A 60 -12.04 31.79 9.67
N ASN A 61 -11.56 30.59 9.31
CA ASN A 61 -11.16 30.31 7.93
C ASN A 61 -12.41 30.22 7.04
N PRO A 62 -12.45 30.95 5.92
CA PRO A 62 -13.56 30.85 4.99
C PRO A 62 -13.66 29.41 4.47
N ALA A 63 -14.90 28.93 4.34
CA ALA A 63 -15.16 27.63 3.73
C ALA A 63 -14.52 27.58 2.33
N PRO A 64 -13.95 26.44 1.90
CA PRO A 64 -13.38 26.31 0.56
C PRO A 64 -14.43 26.68 -0.49
N ALA A 65 -14.05 27.50 -1.47
CA ALA A 65 -14.96 27.90 -2.53
C ALA A 65 -15.54 26.65 -3.25
N PRO A 66 -16.85 26.65 -3.57
CA PRO A 66 -17.47 25.53 -4.25
C PRO A 66 -16.82 25.29 -5.61
N LEU A 67 -16.54 24.03 -5.93
CA LEU A 67 -15.99 23.67 -7.23
C LEU A 67 -17.09 23.71 -8.31
N PRO A 68 -16.80 24.22 -9.51
CA PRO A 68 -17.68 24.04 -10.65
C PRO A 68 -17.75 22.55 -11.04
N LYS A 69 -18.72 22.19 -11.88
CA LYS A 69 -18.90 20.81 -12.36
C LYS A 69 -17.60 20.32 -13.01
N LEU A 70 -17.07 19.20 -12.51
CA LEU A 70 -15.78 18.62 -12.90
C LEU A 70 -15.95 17.12 -13.09
N ARG A 71 -15.34 16.55 -14.12
CA ARG A 71 -15.21 15.09 -14.25
C ARG A 71 -13.78 14.64 -13.98
N VAL A 72 -13.63 13.51 -13.29
CA VAL A 72 -12.36 12.79 -13.20
C VAL A 72 -12.28 11.86 -14.40
N ALA A 73 -11.47 12.24 -15.39
CA ALA A 73 -11.36 11.54 -16.66
C ALA A 73 -10.49 10.29 -16.55
N GLN A 74 -9.39 10.39 -15.81
CA GLN A 74 -8.40 9.33 -15.69
C GLN A 74 -7.53 9.56 -14.46
N THR A 75 -7.20 8.49 -13.76
CA THR A 75 -6.22 8.43 -12.68
C THR A 75 -5.28 7.28 -12.99
N ASP A 76 -4.06 7.58 -13.44
CA ASP A 76 -3.03 6.60 -13.80
C ASP A 76 -1.85 6.67 -12.84
N GLY A 77 -0.89 5.78 -13.03
CA GLY A 77 0.44 5.86 -12.44
C GLY A 77 1.46 5.05 -13.21
N PRO A 78 2.72 5.03 -12.77
CA PRO A 78 3.70 4.07 -13.27
C PRO A 78 3.23 2.64 -13.00
N ASN A 79 3.65 1.72 -13.87
CA ASN A 79 3.24 0.31 -13.87
C ASN A 79 3.39 -0.41 -12.51
N TRP A 80 4.34 -0.02 -11.66
CA TRP A 80 4.53 -0.62 -10.35
C TRP A 80 3.39 -0.29 -9.36
N LEU A 81 2.58 0.74 -9.63
CA LEU A 81 1.36 1.08 -8.89
C LEU A 81 0.10 0.38 -9.39
N GLU A 82 0.16 -0.45 -10.44
CA GLU A 82 -1.01 -1.17 -10.95
C GLU A 82 -1.33 -2.45 -10.15
N GLY A 83 -0.34 -2.98 -9.41
CA GLY A 83 -0.54 -4.08 -8.47
C GLY A 83 -1.09 -3.62 -7.13
N ASN A 84 -1.33 -4.57 -6.22
CA ASN A 84 -1.84 -4.28 -4.87
C ASN A 84 -0.75 -4.30 -3.78
N ALA A 85 0.52 -4.18 -4.16
CA ALA A 85 1.62 -4.16 -3.20
C ALA A 85 1.62 -2.86 -2.40
N LEU A 86 1.79 -2.96 -1.08
CA LEU A 86 2.15 -1.84 -0.24
C LEU A 86 3.67 -1.67 -0.31
N PHE A 87 4.13 -0.48 -0.72
CA PHE A 87 5.55 -0.22 -0.93
C PHE A 87 6.15 0.65 0.17
N TYR A 88 7.43 0.42 0.42
CA TYR A 88 8.28 1.26 1.25
C TYR A 88 9.68 1.41 0.66
N ARG A 89 10.40 2.38 1.19
CA ARG A 89 11.79 2.68 0.84
C ARG A 89 12.57 3.04 2.09
N LEU A 90 13.76 2.46 2.22
CA LEU A 90 14.70 2.81 3.29
C LEU A 90 15.61 3.93 2.81
N GLN A 91 15.18 5.19 2.95
CA GLN A 91 15.95 6.35 2.50
C GLN A 91 17.32 6.40 3.16
N TYR A 92 17.39 6.08 4.46
CA TYR A 92 18.62 6.09 5.26
C TYR A 92 19.63 4.98 4.88
N ALA A 93 19.19 3.93 4.20
CA ALA A 93 20.03 2.78 3.86
C ALA A 93 20.31 2.70 2.35
N GLN A 94 19.25 2.70 1.55
CA GLN A 94 19.36 2.64 0.09
C GLN A 94 18.13 3.29 -0.57
N ALA A 95 18.20 4.61 -0.72
CA ALA A 95 17.15 5.43 -1.34
C ALA A 95 16.73 4.98 -2.75
N GLN A 96 17.50 4.17 -3.47
CA GLN A 96 17.11 3.69 -4.81
C GLN A 96 16.26 2.41 -4.77
N ARG A 97 16.17 1.74 -3.62
CA ARG A 97 15.50 0.44 -3.50
C ARG A 97 14.06 0.60 -3.02
N LEU A 98 13.11 0.45 -3.96
CA LEU A 98 11.70 0.29 -3.65
C LEU A 98 11.43 -1.17 -3.25
N GLN A 99 10.72 -1.38 -2.14
CA GLN A 99 10.46 -2.70 -1.58
C GLN A 99 8.97 -2.86 -1.28
N ALA A 100 8.43 -4.05 -1.50
CA ALA A 100 7.08 -4.38 -1.05
C ALA A 100 7.11 -5.00 0.35
N TYR A 101 6.11 -4.72 1.18
CA TYR A 101 5.91 -5.47 2.42
C TYR A 101 5.69 -6.95 2.11
N ALA A 102 6.06 -7.86 3.02
CA ALA A 102 5.90 -9.29 2.78
C ALA A 102 4.41 -9.70 2.81
N THR A 103 3.70 -9.27 3.85
CA THR A 103 2.35 -9.75 4.20
C THR A 103 1.25 -8.69 4.09
N GLN A 104 1.60 -7.45 3.79
CA GLN A 104 0.66 -6.33 3.78
C GLN A 104 0.39 -5.86 2.34
N ARG A 105 -0.88 -5.76 1.98
CA ARG A 105 -1.33 -5.44 0.63
C ARG A 105 -2.44 -4.40 0.68
N TRP A 106 -2.63 -3.69 -0.42
CA TRP A 106 -3.85 -2.96 -0.69
C TRP A 106 -4.97 -3.91 -1.14
N VAL A 107 -6.23 -3.54 -0.94
CA VAL A 107 -7.39 -4.28 -1.47
C VAL A 107 -7.48 -4.18 -3.01
N MET A 108 -6.93 -3.12 -3.59
CA MET A 108 -6.81 -2.90 -5.03
C MET A 108 -5.55 -2.08 -5.33
N SER A 109 -5.35 -1.66 -6.59
CA SER A 109 -4.18 -0.84 -6.93
C SER A 109 -4.23 0.52 -6.23
N PRO A 110 -3.06 1.10 -5.83
CA PRO A 110 -2.98 2.48 -5.34
C PRO A 110 -3.64 3.50 -6.27
N THR A 111 -3.54 3.32 -7.60
CA THR A 111 -4.20 4.20 -8.58
C THR A 111 -5.72 4.17 -8.45
N ARG A 112 -6.33 2.99 -8.25
CA ARG A 112 -7.78 2.87 -8.06
C ARG A 112 -8.25 3.36 -6.67
N LEU A 113 -7.49 3.07 -5.62
CA LEU A 113 -7.76 3.60 -4.27
C LEU A 113 -7.79 5.14 -4.29
N PHE A 114 -6.81 5.76 -4.95
CA PHE A 114 -6.73 7.20 -5.07
C PHE A 114 -7.87 7.77 -5.93
N ASP A 115 -8.23 7.12 -7.05
CA ASP A 115 -9.33 7.55 -7.92
C ASP A 115 -10.67 7.58 -7.19
N GLU A 116 -10.98 6.55 -6.40
CA GLU A 116 -12.20 6.47 -5.59
C GLU A 116 -12.24 7.63 -4.57
N ARG A 117 -11.15 7.82 -3.80
CA ARG A 117 -11.06 8.91 -2.82
C ARG A 117 -11.16 10.30 -3.47
N LEU A 118 -10.54 10.49 -4.63
CA LEU A 118 -10.63 11.74 -5.39
C LEU A 118 -12.05 12.03 -5.87
N ARG A 119 -12.75 11.02 -6.40
CA ARG A 119 -14.14 11.16 -6.85
C ARG A 119 -15.08 11.51 -5.70
N GLU A 120 -14.90 10.89 -4.54
CA GLU A 120 -15.63 11.23 -3.31
C GLU A 120 -15.38 12.69 -2.91
N ALA A 121 -14.13 13.14 -2.90
CA ALA A 121 -13.78 14.51 -2.55
C ALA A 121 -14.31 15.55 -3.54
N VAL A 122 -14.30 15.25 -4.84
CA VAL A 122 -14.91 16.10 -5.87
C VAL A 122 -16.42 16.20 -5.65
N ALA A 123 -17.10 15.07 -5.41
CA ALA A 123 -18.54 15.04 -5.15
C ALA A 123 -18.93 15.75 -3.84
N ALA A 124 -18.03 15.78 -2.85
CA ALA A 124 -18.25 16.50 -1.59
C ALA A 124 -18.11 18.02 -1.73
N ARG A 125 -17.26 18.50 -2.65
CA ARG A 125 -16.97 19.94 -2.84
C ARG A 125 -17.72 20.57 -4.02
N GLY A 126 -18.29 19.77 -4.92
CA GLY A 126 -19.02 20.22 -6.09
C GLY A 126 -19.72 19.07 -6.83
N THR A 127 -20.15 19.31 -8.06
CA THR A 127 -20.82 18.27 -8.86
C THR A 127 -19.79 17.42 -9.61
N LEU A 128 -19.70 16.13 -9.25
CA LEU A 128 -18.98 15.14 -10.05
C LEU A 128 -19.76 14.85 -11.33
N GLY A 129 -19.20 15.27 -12.47
CA GLY A 129 -19.77 15.03 -13.78
C GLY A 129 -19.50 13.62 -14.31
N TRP A 130 -20.36 13.18 -15.23
CA TRP A 130 -20.15 11.93 -15.96
C TRP A 130 -18.85 11.99 -16.78
N SER A 131 -18.09 10.90 -16.80
CA SER A 131 -16.76 10.84 -17.43
C SER A 131 -16.79 11.07 -18.95
N GLY A 132 -17.89 10.72 -19.62
CA GLY A 132 -18.09 10.91 -21.05
C GLY A 132 -18.63 12.28 -21.46
N ASP A 133 -18.98 13.16 -20.51
CA ASP A 133 -19.48 14.50 -20.80
C ASP A 133 -18.31 15.40 -21.26
N GLY A 134 -18.09 15.47 -22.57
CA GLY A 134 -17.06 16.31 -23.18
C GLY A 134 -17.32 17.82 -23.05
N SER A 135 -18.51 18.24 -22.60
CA SER A 135 -18.86 19.65 -22.47
C SER A 135 -18.31 20.31 -21.20
N ILE A 136 -17.84 19.51 -20.23
CA ILE A 136 -17.35 19.99 -18.92
C ILE A 136 -15.84 19.80 -18.76
N PRO A 137 -15.18 20.60 -17.90
CA PRO A 137 -13.76 20.43 -17.57
C PRO A 137 -13.44 19.05 -17.03
N ALA A 138 -12.27 18.57 -17.40
CA ALA A 138 -11.78 17.23 -17.12
C ALA A 138 -10.48 17.29 -16.32
N LEU A 139 -10.40 16.46 -15.29
CA LEU A 139 -9.20 16.24 -14.50
C LEU A 139 -8.56 14.91 -14.91
N LYS A 140 -7.30 14.95 -15.33
CA LYS A 140 -6.41 13.80 -15.38
C LYS A 140 -5.41 13.87 -14.24
N VAL A 141 -5.24 12.76 -13.53
CA VAL A 141 -4.24 12.58 -12.47
C VAL A 141 -3.27 11.48 -12.88
N GLU A 142 -1.99 11.72 -12.60
CA GLU A 142 -0.91 10.74 -12.72
C GLU A 142 -0.20 10.67 -11.38
N LEU A 143 -0.37 9.57 -10.64
CA LEU A 143 0.43 9.29 -9.45
C LEU A 143 1.88 9.09 -9.87
N LEU A 144 2.79 9.73 -9.14
CA LEU A 144 4.24 9.67 -9.36
C LEU A 144 4.94 8.91 -8.23
N GLU A 145 4.37 8.96 -7.04
CA GLU A 145 4.92 8.37 -5.81
C GLU A 145 3.78 8.02 -4.86
N PHE A 146 3.87 6.84 -4.24
CA PHE A 146 2.88 6.30 -3.31
C PHE A 146 3.53 5.17 -2.49
N ASP A 147 4.39 5.56 -1.56
CA ASP A 147 5.17 4.65 -0.72
C ASP A 147 5.44 5.24 0.66
N GLN A 148 5.74 4.36 1.61
CA GLN A 148 6.23 4.75 2.92
C GLN A 148 7.76 4.94 2.87
N VAL A 149 8.23 6.13 3.17
CA VAL A 149 9.66 6.47 3.15
C VAL A 149 10.18 6.52 4.58
N PHE A 150 11.19 5.70 4.87
CA PHE A 150 11.85 5.64 6.17
C PHE A 150 13.10 6.53 6.19
N ASP A 151 13.10 7.55 7.04
CA ASP A 151 14.24 8.41 7.31
C ASP A 151 15.18 7.81 8.38
N SER A 152 14.67 6.84 9.15
CA SER A 152 15.45 6.01 10.08
C SER A 152 14.74 4.66 10.30
N ALA A 153 15.31 3.77 11.10
CA ALA A 153 14.65 2.51 11.47
C ALA A 153 13.34 2.69 12.26
N THR A 154 13.10 3.87 12.84
CA THR A 154 11.94 4.14 13.71
C THR A 154 11.09 5.32 13.25
N ALA A 155 11.53 6.08 12.25
CA ALA A 155 10.82 7.24 11.73
C ALA A 155 10.56 7.07 10.23
N SER A 156 9.30 7.24 9.83
CA SER A 156 8.89 7.16 8.42
C SER A 156 7.70 8.08 8.14
N GLN A 157 7.47 8.30 6.85
CA GLN A 157 6.41 9.15 6.32
C GLN A 157 5.70 8.42 5.19
N GLY A 158 4.38 8.56 5.09
CA GLY A 158 3.65 8.25 3.86
C GLY A 158 3.85 9.39 2.87
N VAL A 159 4.30 9.09 1.65
CA VAL A 159 4.54 10.07 0.60
C VAL A 159 3.59 9.82 -0.55
N VAL A 160 2.81 10.84 -0.90
CA VAL A 160 1.96 10.82 -2.10
C VAL A 160 2.35 12.00 -2.96
N ARG A 161 2.73 11.72 -4.21
CA ARG A 161 3.08 12.73 -5.20
C ARG A 161 2.33 12.46 -6.48
N LEU A 162 1.77 13.51 -7.08
CA LEU A 162 1.01 13.39 -8.32
C LEU A 162 1.20 14.58 -9.24
N ARG A 163 0.93 14.37 -10.52
CA ARG A 163 0.73 15.43 -11.50
C ARG A 163 -0.75 15.47 -11.89
N ALA A 164 -1.35 16.64 -11.77
CA ALA A 164 -2.71 16.89 -12.20
C ALA A 164 -2.72 17.77 -13.45
N THR A 165 -3.58 17.45 -14.40
CA THR A 165 -3.83 18.23 -15.60
C THR A 165 -5.32 18.48 -15.72
N VAL A 166 -5.71 19.74 -15.86
CA VAL A 166 -7.10 20.15 -16.09
C VAL A 166 -7.24 20.65 -17.52
N TYR A 167 -8.26 20.17 -18.23
CA TYR A 167 -8.46 20.48 -19.64
C TYR A 167 -9.95 20.51 -20.03
N ARG A 168 -10.28 21.21 -21.11
CA ARG A 168 -11.62 21.20 -21.73
C ARG A 168 -11.51 21.24 -23.27
N HIS A 169 -11.38 22.43 -23.84
CA HIS A 169 -11.05 22.65 -25.27
C HIS A 169 -9.55 22.83 -25.52
N GLY A 170 -8.76 22.69 -24.46
CA GLY A 170 -7.31 22.87 -24.38
C GLY A 170 -6.90 22.66 -22.92
N MET A 171 -5.60 22.67 -22.66
CA MET A 171 -5.07 22.61 -21.30
C MET A 171 -5.38 23.92 -20.57
N LEU A 172 -6.06 23.81 -19.42
CA LEU A 172 -6.37 24.95 -18.53
C LEU A 172 -5.27 25.13 -17.48
N GLY A 173 -4.64 24.03 -17.07
CA GLY A 173 -3.51 24.07 -16.14
C GLY A 173 -2.92 22.69 -15.89
N GLN A 174 -1.67 22.67 -15.46
CA GLN A 174 -0.98 21.46 -15.01
C GLN A 174 -0.10 21.80 -13.82
N GLN A 175 -0.18 21.00 -12.76
CA GLN A 175 0.62 21.20 -11.56
C GLN A 175 0.96 19.87 -10.89
N THR A 176 2.12 19.82 -10.25
CA THR A 176 2.55 18.70 -9.40
C THR A 176 2.28 19.02 -7.94
N PHE A 177 1.74 18.05 -7.21
CA PHE A 177 1.44 18.14 -5.79
C PHE A 177 2.17 17.03 -5.05
N GLU A 178 2.57 17.31 -3.82
CA GLU A 178 3.18 16.35 -2.91
C GLU A 178 2.65 16.60 -1.50
N ALA A 179 2.32 15.53 -0.77
CA ALA A 179 2.17 15.58 0.67
C ALA A 179 2.97 14.45 1.31
N ARG A 180 3.52 14.78 2.48
CA ARG A 180 4.17 13.85 3.40
C ARG A 180 3.43 13.87 4.72
N ARG A 181 3.18 12.70 5.31
CA ARG A 181 2.55 12.58 6.63
C ARG A 181 3.29 11.58 7.49
N PRO A 182 3.52 11.88 8.78
CA PRO A 182 4.29 10.99 9.64
C PRO A 182 3.53 9.70 9.88
N ALA A 183 4.21 8.57 9.71
CA ALA A 183 3.67 7.28 10.11
C ALA A 183 3.68 7.19 11.65
N PRO A 184 2.56 6.84 12.29
CA PRO A 184 2.49 6.70 13.74
C PRO A 184 3.28 5.49 14.27
N SER A 185 3.66 4.57 13.39
CA SER A 185 4.48 3.39 13.67
C SER A 185 5.42 3.10 12.48
N ALA A 186 6.55 2.47 12.77
CA ALA A 186 7.57 2.09 11.80
C ALA A 186 7.26 0.74 11.11
N ASP A 187 6.00 0.53 10.75
CA ASP A 187 5.49 -0.67 10.08
C ASP A 187 4.51 -0.27 8.95
N GLY A 188 4.07 -1.24 8.17
CA GLY A 188 3.17 -0.95 7.05
C GLY A 188 1.76 -0.53 7.49
N ALA A 189 1.29 -0.86 8.70
CA ALA A 189 0.03 -0.31 9.22
C ALA A 189 0.15 1.21 9.48
N GLY A 190 1.29 1.64 10.03
CA GLY A 190 1.65 3.06 10.13
C GLY A 190 1.78 3.72 8.76
N GLY A 191 2.38 3.01 7.79
CA GLY A 191 2.46 3.44 6.40
C GLY A 191 1.11 3.66 5.74
N VAL A 192 0.18 2.72 5.91
CA VAL A 192 -1.19 2.80 5.39
C VAL A 192 -1.88 4.06 5.92
N LYS A 193 -1.82 4.29 7.23
CA LYS A 193 -2.44 5.48 7.84
C LYS A 193 -1.82 6.78 7.31
N ALA A 194 -0.49 6.83 7.23
CA ALA A 194 0.19 8.00 6.68
C ALA A 194 -0.12 8.25 5.19
N LEU A 195 -0.22 7.19 4.38
CA LEU A 195 -0.57 7.29 2.95
C LEU A 195 -2.02 7.72 2.75
N ALA A 196 -2.95 7.29 3.61
CA ALA A 196 -4.32 7.78 3.61
C ALA A 196 -4.37 9.29 3.93
N GLU A 197 -3.72 9.72 5.01
CA GLU A 197 -3.65 11.14 5.38
C GLU A 197 -2.95 12.00 4.32
N ALA A 198 -1.89 11.48 3.68
CA ALA A 198 -1.19 12.18 2.60
C ALA A 198 -2.06 12.26 1.33
N SER A 199 -2.84 11.21 1.02
CA SER A 199 -3.80 11.23 -0.10
C SER A 199 -4.85 12.32 0.10
N ASP A 200 -5.47 12.37 1.29
CA ASP A 200 -6.47 13.39 1.62
C ASP A 200 -5.87 14.81 1.52
N ALA A 201 -4.64 15.00 2.01
CA ALA A 201 -3.96 16.28 1.94
C ALA A 201 -3.64 16.73 0.51
N VAL A 202 -3.13 15.83 -0.34
CA VAL A 202 -2.86 16.13 -1.75
C VAL A 202 -4.15 16.41 -2.50
N ILE A 203 -5.21 15.64 -2.26
CA ILE A 203 -6.51 15.85 -2.89
C ILE A 203 -7.08 17.23 -2.49
N ALA A 204 -7.01 17.60 -1.21
CA ALA A 204 -7.44 18.92 -0.78
C ALA A 204 -6.69 20.06 -1.50
N ALA A 205 -5.35 19.98 -1.55
CA ALA A 205 -4.51 20.97 -2.23
C ALA A 205 -4.78 21.03 -3.76
N LEU A 206 -4.99 19.87 -4.38
CA LEU A 206 -5.39 19.76 -5.78
C LEU A 206 -6.72 20.49 -6.02
N LEU A 207 -7.75 20.18 -5.22
CA LEU A 207 -9.07 20.79 -5.37
C LEU A 207 -9.06 22.30 -5.08
N ASP A 208 -8.23 22.77 -4.15
CA ASP A 208 -8.02 24.20 -3.90
C ASP A 208 -7.43 24.89 -5.13
N TRP A 209 -6.40 24.30 -5.74
CA TRP A 209 -5.81 24.82 -6.96
C TRP A 209 -6.82 24.84 -8.12
N ILE A 210 -7.61 23.77 -8.30
CA ILE A 210 -8.66 23.72 -9.35
C ILE A 210 -9.67 24.86 -9.16
N GLY A 211 -10.01 25.21 -7.92
CA GLY A 211 -10.88 26.35 -7.61
C GLY A 211 -10.31 27.71 -8.04
N THR A 212 -9.00 27.82 -8.26
CA THR A 212 -8.36 29.03 -8.79
C THR A 212 -8.36 29.11 -10.31
N LEU A 213 -8.63 28.00 -11.00
CA LEU A 213 -8.63 27.96 -12.46
C LEU A 213 -9.91 28.60 -13.02
N GLN A 214 -9.80 29.25 -14.18
CA GLN A 214 -10.95 29.74 -14.92
C GLN A 214 -11.59 28.58 -15.70
N LEU A 215 -12.56 27.93 -15.06
CA LEU A 215 -13.23 26.73 -15.58
C LEU A 215 -14.52 27.02 -16.39
N LYS A 216 -14.81 28.29 -16.67
CA LYS A 216 -16.01 28.74 -17.42
C LYS A 216 -15.79 28.63 -18.92
#